data_AF-G3JVV1-F1
#
_entry.id   AF-G3JVV1-F1
#
_cell.length_a   1.000
_cell.length_b   1.000
_cell.length_c   1.000
_cell.angle_alpha   90.00
_cell.angle_beta   90.00
_cell.angle_gamma   90.00
#
_symmetry.space_group_name_H-M   'P 1'
#
loop_
_entity.id
_entity.type
_entity.pdbx_description
1 polymer ?
#
loop_
_entity_poly.entity_id
_entity_poly.type
_entity_poly.pdbx_seq_one_letter_code
_entity_poly.pdbx_strand_id
1 'polypeptide(L)'
;NQHKKAYDDLVFDAKTFRRIEQYKHSGHMYEYLSRSIAPEIYGHQDVKKALLLLLIGGVTKEMGDGMRIRGDINICLMGDPGV
;
A
#
# COMPACT_ATOMS: atom_id res chain seq x y z
N ASN A 1 3.36 6.32 -17.83
CA ASN A 1 4.60 5.56 -18.14
C ASN A 1 5.89 6.17 -17.63
N GLN A 2 5.96 7.47 -17.26
CA GLN A 2 7.16 8.05 -16.63
C GLN A 2 7.36 7.59 -15.17
N HIS A 3 6.30 7.47 -14.37
CA HIS A 3 6.42 7.07 -12.95
C HIS A 3 6.90 5.63 -12.73
N LYS A 4 6.69 4.71 -13.68
CA LYS A 4 7.19 3.33 -13.56
C LYS A 4 8.72 3.26 -13.71
N LYS A 5 9.32 4.10 -14.57
CA LYS A 5 10.77 4.14 -14.79
C LYS A 5 11.56 4.59 -13.55
N ALA A 6 10.95 5.38 -12.67
CA ALA A 6 11.61 5.88 -11.45
C ALA A 6 11.81 4.78 -10.38
N TYR A 7 11.07 3.68 -10.43
CA TYR A 7 11.25 2.56 -9.49
C TYR A 7 12.36 1.60 -9.93
N ASP A 8 12.62 1.48 -11.23
CA ASP A 8 13.69 0.62 -11.77
C ASP A 8 15.08 1.14 -11.36
N ASP A 9 15.20 2.45 -11.11
CA ASP A 9 16.44 3.11 -10.68
C ASP A 9 16.63 3.11 -9.13
N LEU A 10 15.73 2.49 -8.36
CA LEU A 10 15.92 2.33 -6.92
C LEU A 10 17.08 1.35 -6.66
N VAL A 11 18.25 1.92 -6.37
CA VAL A 11 19.41 1.15 -5.91
C VAL A 11 19.11 0.60 -4.52
N PHE A 12 18.81 -0.70 -4.45
CA PHE A 12 18.61 -1.39 -3.19
C PHE A 12 19.95 -1.56 -2.46
N ASP A 13 20.30 -0.57 -1.63
CA ASP A 13 21.52 -0.63 -0.82
C ASP A 13 21.38 -1.64 0.35
N ALA A 14 22.52 -2.12 0.85
CA ALA A 14 22.55 -3.05 1.97
C ALA A 14 21.96 -2.47 3.27
N LYS A 15 21.94 -1.14 3.41
CA LYS A 15 21.36 -0.44 4.58
C LYS A 15 19.83 -0.51 4.56
N THR A 16 19.22 -0.36 3.40
CA THR A 16 17.77 -0.38 3.17
C THR A 16 17.25 -1.79 3.42
N PHE A 17 17.93 -2.82 2.92
CA PHE A 17 17.59 -4.21 3.23
C PHE A 17 17.64 -4.50 4.74
N ARG A 18 18.68 -4.03 5.44
CA ARG A 18 18.75 -4.18 6.91
C ARG A 18 17.58 -3.50 7.62
N ARG A 19 17.18 -2.31 7.18
CA ARG A 19 16.02 -1.60 7.75
C ARG A 19 14.72 -2.38 7.51
N ILE A 20 14.51 -2.89 6.30
CA ILE A 20 13.32 -3.70 5.97
C ILE A 20 13.23 -4.92 6.89
N GLU A 21 14.33 -5.66 7.06
CA GLU A 21 14.36 -6.83 7.93
C GLU A 21 14.13 -6.49 9.41
N GLN A 22 14.64 -5.34 9.89
CA GLN A 22 14.35 -4.86 11.25
C GLN A 22 12.84 -4.60 11.43
N TYR A 23 12.20 -3.92 10.49
CA TYR A 23 10.76 -3.62 10.59
C TYR A 23 9.88 -4.86 10.44
N LYS A 24 10.31 -5.86 9.68
CA LYS A 24 9.60 -7.13 9.50
C LYS A 24 9.38 -7.87 10.84
N HIS A 25 10.33 -7.78 11.76
CA HIS A 25 10.25 -8.45 13.08
C HIS A 25 9.51 -7.62 14.15
N SER A 26 9.13 -6.37 13.85
CA SER A 26 8.53 -5.46 14.83
C SER A 26 7.08 -5.78 15.21
N GLY A 27 6.39 -6.66 14.47
CA GLY A 27 4.99 -7.06 14.71
C GLY A 27 3.92 -5.98 14.42
N HIS A 28 4.32 -4.71 14.27
CA HIS A 28 3.40 -3.57 14.11
C HIS A 28 3.49 -2.87 12.75
N MET A 29 4.04 -3.55 11.74
CA MET A 29 4.34 -2.94 10.44
C MET A 29 3.10 -2.37 9.73
N TYR A 30 1.96 -3.04 9.84
CA TYR A 30 0.71 -2.57 9.23
C TYR A 30 0.26 -1.20 9.76
N GLU A 31 0.30 -1.03 11.08
CA GLU A 31 -0.06 0.22 11.76
C GLU A 31 0.99 1.32 11.52
N TYR A 32 2.27 0.95 11.48
CA TYR A 32 3.35 1.89 11.19
C TYR A 32 3.24 2.48 9.78
N LEU A 33 2.97 1.62 8.80
CA LEU A 33 2.80 2.03 7.41
C LEU A 33 1.52 2.86 7.24
N SER A 34 0.41 2.49 7.88
CA SER A 34 -0.84 3.26 7.77
C SER A 34 -0.70 4.67 8.35
N ARG A 35 0.04 4.85 9.44
CA ARG A 35 0.30 6.18 10.03
C ARG A 35 1.17 7.07 9.14
N SER A 36 1.96 6.46 8.27
CA SER A 36 2.79 7.19 7.30
C SER A 36 1.98 7.74 6.12
N ILE A 37 0.72 7.29 5.94
CA ILE A 37 -0.20 7.80 4.93
C ILE A 37 -0.93 9.04 5.48
N ALA A 38 -0.85 10.16 4.76
CA ALA A 38 -1.46 11.44 5.12
C ALA A 38 -1.25 11.79 6.62
N PRO A 39 0.01 11.95 7.08
CA PRO A 39 0.31 12.17 8.49
C PRO A 39 -0.31 13.45 9.07
N GLU A 40 -0.64 14.40 8.20
CA GLU A 40 -1.30 15.68 8.54
C GLU A 40 -2.75 15.51 9.01
N ILE A 41 -3.43 14.43 8.60
CA ILE A 41 -4.81 14.15 9.00
C ILE A 41 -4.79 13.36 10.31
N TYR A 42 -5.36 13.92 11.38
CA TYR A 42 -5.53 13.21 12.63
C TYR A 42 -6.68 12.19 12.52
N GLY A 43 -6.52 11.02 13.16
CA GLY A 43 -7.56 9.97 13.15
C GLY A 43 -7.63 9.19 11.83
N HIS A 44 -8.85 8.74 11.48
CA HIS A 44 -9.17 7.97 10.27
C HIS A 44 -8.23 6.79 9.97
N GLN A 45 -7.82 6.05 11.00
CA GLN A 45 -6.84 4.97 10.85
C GLN A 45 -7.30 3.90 9.86
N ASP A 46 -8.60 3.58 9.84
CA ASP A 46 -9.14 2.57 8.92
C ASP A 46 -9.15 3.06 7.47
N VAL A 47 -9.39 4.35 7.22
CA VAL A 47 -9.29 4.94 5.89
C VAL A 47 -7.84 4.90 5.40
N LYS A 48 -6.89 5.27 6.26
CA LYS A 48 -5.45 5.23 5.94
C LYS A 48 -4.96 3.81 5.66
N LYS A 49 -5.46 2.83 6.43
CA LYS A 49 -5.23 1.40 6.20
C LYS A 49 -5.80 0.92 4.88
N ALA A 50 -7.02 1.34 4.53
CA ALA A 50 -7.63 1.00 3.24
C ALA A 50 -6.84 1.61 2.07
N LEU A 51 -6.38 2.85 2.19
CA LEU A 51 -5.50 3.49 1.21
C LEU A 51 -4.14 2.79 1.09
N LEU A 52 -3.57 2.31 2.20
CA LEU A 52 -2.35 1.49 2.17
C LEU A 52 -2.58 0.20 1.36
N LEU A 53 -3.69 -0.51 1.60
CA LEU A 53 -4.03 -1.72 0.86
C LEU A 53 -4.31 -1.44 -0.62
N LEU A 54 -4.88 -0.28 -0.95
CA LEU A 54 -5.06 0.17 -2.33
C LEU A 54 -3.71 0.31 -3.07
N LEU A 55 -2.68 0.83 -2.40
CA LEU A 55 -1.33 0.98 -2.98
C LEU A 55 -0.61 -0.37 -3.15
N ILE A 56 -0.82 -1.30 -2.22
CA ILE A 56 -0.26 -2.66 -2.31
C ILE A 56 -0.95 -3.45 -3.43
N GLY A 57 -2.27 -3.28 -3.56
CA GLY A 57 -3.10 -4.00 -4.52
C GLY A 57 -3.26 -5.49 -4.17
N GLY A 58 -3.91 -6.21 -5.07
CA GLY A 58 -4.08 -7.66 -4.98
C GLY A 58 -3.58 -8.36 -6.24
N VAL A 59 -3.47 -9.69 -6.15
CA VAL A 59 -3.02 -10.52 -7.26
C VAL A 59 -4.21 -10.85 -8.16
N THR A 60 -4.14 -10.46 -9.43
CA THR A 60 -5.10 -10.91 -10.45
C THR A 60 -4.85 -12.38 -10.73
N LYS A 61 -5.89 -13.22 -10.62
CA LYS A 61 -5.80 -14.66 -10.83
C LYS A 61 -6.54 -15.08 -12.09
N GLU A 62 -5.91 -15.94 -12.88
CA GLU A 62 -6.53 -16.57 -14.03
C GLU A 62 -6.91 -17.99 -13.65
N MET A 63 -8.17 -18.33 -13.85
CA MET A 63 -8.71 -19.65 -13.58
C MET A 63 -8.50 -20.53 -14.82
N GLY A 64 -8.34 -21.84 -14.63
CA GLY A 64 -8.10 -22.79 -15.74
C GLY A 64 -9.22 -22.83 -16.80
N ASP A 65 -10.36 -22.23 -16.50
CA ASP A 65 -11.54 -22.12 -17.38
C ASP A 65 -11.57 -20.80 -18.18
N GLY A 66 -10.47 -20.04 -18.20
CA GLY A 66 -10.35 -18.77 -18.94
C GLY A 66 -10.94 -17.54 -18.23
N MET A 67 -11.58 -17.71 -17.07
CA MET A 67 -12.10 -16.61 -16.25
C MET A 67 -10.96 -15.90 -15.49
N ARG A 68 -11.03 -14.56 -15.38
CA ARG A 68 -10.05 -13.74 -14.66
C ARG A 68 -10.70 -13.07 -13.45
N ILE A 69 -10.13 -13.26 -12.28
CA ILE A 69 -10.53 -12.58 -11.03
C ILE A 69 -9.61 -11.37 -10.84
N ARG A 70 -10.21 -10.18 -10.87
CA ARG A 70 -9.49 -8.91 -10.71
C ARG A 70 -8.88 -8.80 -9.31
N GLY A 71 -7.58 -8.49 -9.25
CA GLY A 71 -6.86 -8.22 -8.01
C GLY A 71 -6.84 -6.74 -7.60
N ASP A 72 -7.14 -5.82 -8.50
CA ASP A 72 -7.09 -4.39 -8.16
C ASP A 72 -8.29 -3.98 -7.29
N ILE A 73 -7.99 -3.11 -6.34
CA ILE A 73 -8.95 -2.56 -5.39
C ILE A 73 -9.38 -1.18 -5.90
N ASN A 74 -10.67 -0.87 -5.85
CA ASN A 74 -11.18 0.49 -6.06
C ASN A 74 -11.89 0.94 -4.78
N ILE A 75 -11.56 2.14 -4.31
CA ILE A 75 -12.17 2.73 -3.11
C ILE A 75 -12.92 3.99 -3.52
N CYS A 76 -14.18 4.09 -3.09
CA CYS A 76 -14.94 5.34 -3.12
C CYS A 76 -15.02 5.87 -1.69
N LEU A 77 -14.52 7.10 -1.46
CA LEU A 77 -14.65 7.78 -0.18
C LEU A 77 -15.81 8.76 -0.30
N MET A 78 -16.83 8.58 0.54
CA MET A 78 -17.95 9.51 0.67
C MET A 78 -17.99 10.02 2.11
N GLY A 79 -18.18 11.31 2.28
CA GLY A 79 -18.24 11.98 3.57
C GLY A 79 -18.93 13.32 3.46
N ASP A 80 -19.27 13.90 4.61
CA ASP A 80 -19.91 15.20 4.69
C ASP A 80 -18.93 16.32 4.32
N PRO A 81 -19.41 17.42 3.71
CA PRO A 81 -18.56 18.57 3.43
C PRO A 81 -18.08 19.21 4.74
N GLY A 82 -16.77 19.11 5.01
CA GLY A 82 -16.12 19.77 6.16
C GLY A 82 -15.49 18.85 7.20
N VAL A 83 -15.52 17.53 7.00
CA VAL A 83 -14.62 16.57 7.68
C VAL A 83 -13.28 16.43 6.98
#